data_AF-A0AAD6JUR4-F1
#
_entry.id   AF-A0AAD6JUR4-F1
#
_cell.length_a   1.000
_cell.length_b   1.000
_cell.length_c   1.000
_cell.angle_alpha   90.00
_cell.angle_beta   90.00
_cell.angle_gamma   90.00
#
_symmetry.space_group_name_H-M   'P 1'
#
loop_
_entity.id
_entity.type
_entity.pdbx_description
1 polymer ?
#
loop_
_entity_poly.entity_id
_entity_poly.type
_entity_poly.pdbx_seq_one_letter_code
_entity_poly.pdbx_strand_id
1 'polypeptide(L)'
;MAPSISRASVLLTAAVLTLLFAATPITCWRPWPHLNPNSSDLLYDSSKKFEGSSEFVHLRYHMGPVLTGNITVHTIWYGRWQKSQKKIIREFINSISAVHARRPSVAGWWRTVQLYTDQTGANISHTVQLGQEKNDRFYSHGKSLTRLSIQSVIRSAVTAKSKPLPINPRNGLYLLLTSDDVYVQDFCGQVCGFHYFTFPSIVGLHLALCLGR
;
A
#
# COMPACT_ATOMS: atom_id res chain seq x y z
N MET A 1 38.23 24.12 -51.61
CA MET A 1 36.92 24.73 -51.29
C MET A 1 36.53 24.26 -49.90
N ALA A 2 36.54 25.16 -48.91
CA ALA A 2 36.16 24.85 -47.53
C ALA A 2 34.63 24.95 -47.36
N PRO A 3 33.98 24.07 -46.57
CA PRO A 3 32.54 24.12 -46.37
C PRO A 3 32.15 25.32 -45.50
N SER A 4 31.20 26.12 -45.97
CA SER A 4 30.62 27.24 -45.22
C SER A 4 29.63 26.71 -44.18
N ILE A 5 30.01 26.77 -42.90
CA ILE A 5 29.14 26.40 -41.77
C ILE A 5 28.06 27.48 -41.62
N SER A 6 26.79 27.09 -41.66
CA SER A 6 25.68 28.03 -41.54
C SER A 6 25.55 28.56 -40.10
N ARG A 7 25.22 29.85 -39.96
CA ARG A 7 25.03 30.52 -38.66
C ARG A 7 24.02 29.80 -37.75
N ALA A 8 23.03 29.13 -38.33
CA ALA A 8 22.04 28.33 -37.60
C ALA A 8 22.65 27.08 -36.92
N SER A 9 23.67 26.46 -37.55
CA SER A 9 24.33 25.27 -37.03
C SER A 9 25.18 25.61 -35.79
N VAL A 10 25.84 26.77 -35.80
CA VAL A 10 26.63 27.28 -34.67
C VAL A 10 25.73 27.62 -33.47
N LEU A 11 24.57 28.23 -33.73
CA LEU A 11 23.60 28.58 -32.69
C LEU A 11 22.97 27.34 -32.03
N LEU A 12 22.66 26.29 -32.82
CA LEU A 12 22.15 25.03 -32.26
C LEU A 12 23.20 24.32 -31.38
N THR A 13 24.45 24.27 -31.82
CA THR A 13 25.52 23.65 -31.01
C THR A 13 25.80 24.42 -29.73
N ALA A 14 25.71 25.76 -29.75
CA ALA A 14 25.86 26.58 -28.56
C ALA A 14 24.72 26.38 -27.55
N ALA A 15 23.47 26.22 -28.03
CA ALA A 15 22.31 25.97 -27.18
C ALA A 15 22.31 24.58 -26.52
N VAL A 16 22.83 23.56 -27.22
CA VAL A 16 22.95 22.20 -26.65
C VAL A 16 24.07 22.14 -25.60
N LEU A 17 25.20 22.84 -25.82
CA LEU A 17 26.26 22.90 -24.82
C LEU A 17 25.83 23.63 -23.54
N THR A 18 25.06 24.72 -23.64
CA THR A 18 24.59 25.45 -22.44
C THR A 18 23.58 24.66 -21.61
N LEU A 19 22.77 23.79 -22.22
CA LEU A 19 21.88 22.86 -21.50
C LEU A 19 22.63 21.75 -20.75
N LEU A 20 23.80 21.32 -21.24
CA LEU A 20 24.62 20.29 -20.57
C LEU A 20 25.39 20.83 -19.35
N PHE A 21 25.70 22.13 -19.30
CA PHE A 21 26.40 22.75 -18.17
C PHE A 21 25.47 23.33 -17.08
N ALA A 22 24.16 23.33 -17.28
CA ALA A 22 23.18 23.80 -16.30
C ALA A 22 22.64 22.70 -15.34
N ALA A 23 23.13 21.46 -15.46
CA ALA A 23 22.80 20.40 -14.52
C ALA A 23 23.71 20.50 -13.29
N THR A 24 23.33 21.34 -12.33
CA THR A 24 23.91 21.25 -10.98
C THR A 24 23.50 19.91 -10.35
N PRO A 25 24.41 19.19 -9.66
CA PRO A 25 24.03 17.99 -8.95
C PRO A 25 23.02 18.38 -7.85
N ILE A 26 21.81 17.84 -7.94
CA ILE A 26 20.83 17.92 -6.86
C ILE A 26 21.37 17.05 -5.73
N THR A 27 22.13 17.66 -4.82
CA THR A 27 22.45 17.04 -3.53
C THR A 27 21.18 17.12 -2.68
N CYS A 28 20.43 16.02 -2.64
CA CYS A 28 19.34 15.86 -1.71
C CYS A 28 19.91 15.79 -0.28
N TRP A 29 19.97 16.95 0.37
CA TRP A 29 20.15 17.07 1.81
C TRP A 29 19.08 16.24 2.53
N ARG A 30 19.49 15.22 3.29
CA ARG A 30 18.64 14.60 4.31
C ARG A 30 18.80 15.38 5.61
N PRO A 31 17.75 16.01 6.16
CA PRO A 31 17.79 16.50 7.53
C PRO A 31 17.41 15.34 8.46
N TRP A 32 18.39 14.56 8.90
CA TRP A 32 18.27 13.83 10.16
C TRP A 32 19.35 14.38 11.09
N PRO A 33 18.97 15.17 12.12
CA PRO A 33 19.93 15.65 13.09
C PRO A 33 20.49 14.46 13.87
N HIS A 34 21.80 14.42 14.01
CA HIS A 34 22.45 13.58 15.01
C HIS A 34 21.99 14.04 16.40
N LEU A 35 21.04 13.30 16.99
CA LEU A 35 20.63 13.50 18.38
C LEU A 35 21.76 13.02 19.29
N ASN A 36 22.44 13.98 19.89
CA ASN A 36 23.43 13.80 20.93
C ASN A 36 22.67 13.53 22.25
N PRO A 37 22.88 12.40 22.96
CA PRO A 37 22.10 12.08 24.14
C PRO A 37 22.75 12.73 25.35
N ASN A 38 22.47 14.01 25.56
CA ASN A 38 22.69 14.62 26.87
C ASN A 38 21.73 15.80 27.06
N SER A 39 20.51 15.47 27.46
CA SER A 39 19.63 16.41 28.16
C SER A 39 18.74 15.61 29.10
N SER A 40 18.97 15.84 30.38
CA SER A 40 18.22 15.39 31.54
C SER A 40 16.71 15.57 31.42
N ASP A 41 15.99 14.52 31.80
CA ASP A 41 14.58 14.37 32.17
C ASP A 41 13.66 15.59 32.04
N LEU A 42 12.68 15.48 31.14
CA LEU A 42 11.35 16.02 31.36
C LEU A 42 10.37 14.86 31.51
N LEU A 43 9.93 14.71 32.76
CA LEU A 43 8.88 13.83 33.25
C LEU A 43 7.58 14.02 32.46
N TYR A 44 7.38 13.20 31.45
CA TYR A 44 6.06 12.78 31.01
C TYR A 44 6.12 11.27 30.95
N ASP A 45 5.34 10.61 31.80
CA ASP A 45 5.29 9.16 31.97
C ASP A 45 5.15 8.50 30.59
N SER A 46 6.29 8.07 30.07
CA SER A 46 6.39 7.42 28.77
C SER A 46 5.77 6.06 28.98
N SER A 47 4.53 5.88 28.49
CA SER A 47 3.85 4.58 28.45
C SER A 47 4.82 3.52 27.95
N LYS A 48 5.41 2.75 28.87
CA LYS A 48 6.35 1.66 28.58
C LYS A 48 5.63 0.41 28.13
N LYS A 49 4.53 0.56 27.38
CA LYS A 49 4.03 -0.51 26.52
C LYS A 49 4.91 -0.53 25.27
N PHE A 50 6.15 -0.96 25.48
CA PHE A 50 6.98 -1.49 24.39
C PHE A 50 6.14 -2.54 23.67
N GLU A 51 5.98 -2.36 22.36
CA GLU A 51 5.51 -3.39 21.46
C GLU A 51 6.35 -4.65 21.70
N GLY A 52 5.80 -5.58 22.47
CA GLY A 52 6.45 -6.85 22.74
C GLY A 52 6.44 -7.70 21.48
N SER A 53 7.48 -7.58 20.66
CA SER A 53 7.79 -8.57 19.62
C SER A 53 9.30 -8.74 19.42
N SER A 54 9.93 -9.57 20.24
CA SER A 54 11.34 -10.01 20.16
C SER A 54 12.42 -8.95 20.45
N GLU A 55 13.48 -9.38 21.13
CA GLU A 55 14.74 -8.62 21.31
C GLU A 55 15.38 -8.20 19.97
N PHE A 56 14.97 -8.86 18.88
CA PHE A 56 15.56 -8.71 17.55
C PHE A 56 14.77 -7.78 16.61
N VAL A 57 13.51 -7.47 16.89
CA VAL A 57 12.65 -6.69 15.99
C VAL A 57 11.83 -5.64 16.75
N HIS A 58 12.31 -4.41 16.74
CA HIS A 58 11.54 -3.27 17.23
C HIS A 58 10.57 -2.80 16.14
N LEU A 59 9.40 -3.45 16.03
CA LEU A 59 8.28 -2.81 15.31
C LEU A 59 7.86 -1.57 16.11
N ARG A 60 7.66 -0.46 15.40
CA ARG A 60 7.18 0.81 15.97
C ARG A 60 5.74 1.02 15.56
N TYR A 61 4.90 1.30 16.54
CA TYR A 61 3.50 1.61 16.32
C TYR A 61 3.39 3.09 15.98
N HIS A 62 3.00 3.38 14.75
CA HIS A 62 2.85 4.73 14.23
C HIS A 62 1.50 5.38 14.58
N MET A 63 0.85 4.94 15.66
CA MET A 63 -0.39 5.54 16.18
C MET A 63 -1.57 5.54 15.18
N GLY A 64 -1.54 4.64 14.21
CA GLY A 64 -2.59 4.45 13.21
C GLY A 64 -3.68 3.49 13.68
N PRO A 65 -4.87 3.51 13.06
CA PRO A 65 -5.93 2.55 13.37
C PRO A 65 -5.46 1.10 13.18
N VAL A 66 -5.81 0.23 14.11
CA VAL A 66 -5.55 -1.21 14.04
C VAL A 66 -6.88 -1.95 13.92
N LEU A 67 -6.92 -3.02 13.12
CA LEU A 67 -8.13 -3.80 12.90
C LEU A 67 -8.39 -4.77 14.07
N THR A 68 -9.07 -4.28 15.10
CA THR A 68 -9.36 -5.02 16.35
C THR A 68 -10.68 -5.80 16.29
N GLY A 69 -11.60 -5.42 15.38
CA GLY A 69 -12.84 -6.16 15.10
C GLY A 69 -12.71 -7.20 13.98
N ASN A 70 -13.74 -8.04 13.80
CA ASN A 70 -13.76 -9.11 12.78
C ASN A 70 -13.50 -8.56 11.37
N ILE A 71 -12.33 -8.89 10.82
CA ILE A 71 -11.83 -8.32 9.57
C ILE A 71 -12.52 -8.99 8.38
N THR A 72 -13.17 -8.18 7.54
CA THR A 72 -13.79 -8.64 6.30
C THR A 72 -13.00 -8.12 5.10
N VAL A 73 -12.40 -9.03 4.33
CA VAL A 73 -11.57 -8.69 3.17
C VAL A 73 -12.42 -8.70 1.90
N HIS A 74 -12.66 -7.53 1.33
CA HIS A 74 -13.34 -7.35 0.05
C HIS A 74 -12.33 -7.25 -1.09
N THR A 75 -12.27 -8.28 -1.93
CA THR A 75 -11.28 -8.34 -3.02
C THR A 75 -11.80 -7.72 -4.31
N ILE A 76 -11.00 -6.86 -4.94
CA ILE A 76 -11.26 -6.29 -6.26
C ILE A 76 -10.24 -6.87 -7.24
N TRP A 77 -10.73 -7.67 -8.16
CA TRP A 77 -9.95 -8.29 -9.22
C TRP A 77 -9.87 -7.36 -10.43
N TYR A 78 -8.79 -6.58 -10.53
CA TYR A 78 -8.59 -5.63 -11.62
C TYR A 78 -7.79 -6.25 -12.76
N GLY A 79 -8.40 -6.34 -13.94
CA GLY A 79 -7.86 -6.97 -15.14
C GLY A 79 -8.20 -8.47 -15.27
N ARG A 80 -7.36 -9.20 -16.01
CA ARG A 80 -7.63 -10.59 -16.43
C ARG A 80 -7.05 -11.59 -15.44
N TRP A 81 -7.90 -12.00 -14.51
CA TRP A 81 -7.54 -13.01 -13.52
C TRP A 81 -8.12 -14.38 -13.85
N GLN A 82 -7.27 -15.41 -13.80
CA GLN A 82 -7.70 -16.80 -13.94
C GLN A 82 -8.45 -17.29 -12.69
N LYS A 83 -9.36 -18.25 -12.86
CA LYS A 83 -10.11 -18.84 -11.73
C LYS A 83 -9.18 -19.52 -10.72
N SER A 84 -8.11 -20.17 -11.19
CA SER A 84 -7.08 -20.83 -10.37
C SER A 84 -6.36 -19.83 -9.47
N GLN A 85 -5.88 -18.71 -10.03
CA GLN A 85 -5.21 -17.64 -9.28
C GLN A 85 -6.12 -17.07 -8.18
N LYS A 86 -7.38 -16.78 -8.49
CA LYS A 86 -8.34 -16.30 -7.48
C LYS A 86 -8.57 -17.34 -6.39
N LYS A 87 -8.66 -18.62 -6.76
CA LYS A 87 -8.86 -19.70 -5.79
C LYS A 87 -7.72 -19.75 -4.77
N ILE A 88 -6.46 -19.67 -5.24
CA ILE A 88 -5.28 -19.64 -4.36
C ILE A 88 -5.37 -18.50 -3.35
N ILE A 89 -5.71 -17.29 -3.80
CA ILE A 89 -5.78 -16.11 -2.94
C ILE A 89 -6.94 -16.19 -1.94
N ARG A 90 -8.11 -16.70 -2.37
CA ARG A 90 -9.23 -16.95 -1.45
C ARG A 90 -8.88 -17.99 -0.40
N GLU A 91 -8.21 -19.07 -0.79
CA GLU A 91 -7.74 -20.11 0.14
C GLU A 91 -6.71 -19.54 1.11
N PHE A 92 -5.79 -18.68 0.65
CA PHE A 92 -4.87 -17.96 1.51
C PHE A 92 -5.61 -17.11 2.55
N ILE A 93 -6.56 -16.26 2.14
CA ILE A 93 -7.35 -15.41 3.05
C ILE A 93 -8.09 -16.27 4.09
N ASN A 94 -8.74 -17.34 3.64
CA ASN A 94 -9.46 -18.26 4.54
C ASN A 94 -8.51 -19.03 5.47
N SER A 95 -7.26 -19.23 5.09
CA SER A 95 -6.26 -19.92 5.93
C SER A 95 -5.75 -19.07 7.10
N ILE A 96 -5.99 -17.74 7.10
CA ILE A 96 -5.53 -16.82 8.14
C ILE A 96 -6.19 -17.10 9.50
N SER A 97 -7.47 -17.44 9.51
CA SER A 97 -8.25 -17.69 10.73
C SER A 97 -8.67 -19.16 10.89
N ALA A 98 -8.01 -20.08 10.16
CA ALA A 98 -8.35 -21.49 10.14
C ALA A 98 -8.11 -22.17 11.51
N VAL A 99 -9.17 -22.80 12.05
CA VAL A 99 -9.18 -23.40 13.41
C VAL A 99 -8.30 -24.65 13.50
N HIS A 100 -8.32 -25.52 12.49
CA HIS A 100 -7.66 -26.84 12.53
C HIS A 100 -6.42 -26.92 11.62
N ALA A 101 -5.65 -25.84 11.50
CA ALA A 101 -4.46 -25.81 10.64
C ALA A 101 -3.27 -26.54 11.28
N ARG A 102 -2.72 -27.54 10.58
CA ARG A 102 -1.46 -28.21 10.95
C ARG A 102 -0.31 -27.20 10.96
N ARG A 103 0.63 -27.32 11.89
CA ARG A 103 1.78 -26.41 11.99
C ARG A 103 2.94 -26.91 11.11
N PRO A 104 3.68 -26.00 10.43
CA PRO A 104 3.48 -24.55 10.36
C PRO A 104 2.28 -24.14 9.48
N SER A 105 1.63 -23.03 9.79
CA SER A 105 0.46 -22.53 9.04
C SER A 105 0.32 -21.00 9.07
N VAL A 106 -0.44 -20.46 8.11
CA VAL A 106 -0.80 -19.04 8.05
C VAL A 106 -1.57 -18.63 9.32
N ALA A 107 -2.48 -19.46 9.83
CA ALA A 107 -3.14 -19.21 11.11
C ALA A 107 -2.17 -19.21 12.31
N GLY A 108 -1.14 -20.06 12.26
CA GLY A 108 -0.05 -20.04 13.25
C GLY A 108 0.72 -18.72 13.22
N TRP A 109 1.09 -18.24 12.04
CA TRP A 109 1.72 -16.94 11.84
C TRP A 109 0.81 -15.78 12.27
N TRP A 110 -0.49 -15.81 11.92
CA TRP A 110 -1.45 -14.79 12.31
C TRP A 110 -1.64 -14.70 13.83
N ARG A 111 -1.44 -15.79 14.56
CA ARG A 111 -1.45 -15.78 16.03
C ARG A 111 -0.31 -14.95 16.62
N THR A 112 0.84 -14.88 15.96
CA THR A 112 1.92 -13.95 16.32
C THR A 112 1.52 -12.50 16.03
N VAL A 113 0.84 -12.25 14.90
CA VAL A 113 0.33 -10.91 14.54
C VAL A 113 -0.68 -10.40 15.58
N GLN A 114 -1.49 -11.27 16.18
CA GLN A 114 -2.43 -10.91 17.24
C GLN A 114 -1.79 -10.38 18.53
N LEU A 115 -0.45 -10.44 18.67
CA LEU A 115 0.25 -9.86 19.82
C LEU A 115 0.41 -8.33 19.72
N TYR A 116 0.23 -7.75 18.52
CA TYR A 116 0.23 -6.30 18.35
C TYR A 116 -1.09 -5.68 18.77
N THR A 117 -1.03 -4.48 19.36
CA THR A 117 -2.18 -3.78 19.92
C THR A 117 -2.32 -2.37 19.40
N ASP A 118 -3.53 -1.81 19.48
CA ASP A 118 -3.76 -0.37 19.30
C ASP A 118 -3.37 0.44 20.56
N GLN A 119 -3.63 1.75 20.52
CA GLN A 119 -3.40 2.68 21.63
C GLN A 119 -4.19 2.33 22.90
N THR A 120 -5.33 1.64 22.77
CA THR A 120 -6.16 1.21 23.90
C THR A 120 -5.67 -0.12 24.51
N GLY A 121 -4.71 -0.78 23.84
CA GLY A 121 -4.24 -2.11 24.20
C GLY A 121 -5.12 -3.22 23.65
N ALA A 122 -6.04 -2.94 22.73
CA ALA A 122 -6.84 -3.96 22.06
C ALA A 122 -6.00 -4.63 20.96
N ASN A 123 -5.98 -5.96 20.99
CA ASN A 123 -5.21 -6.76 20.06
C ASN A 123 -5.83 -6.78 18.65
N ILE A 124 -5.00 -7.03 17.64
CA ILE A 124 -5.47 -7.36 16.29
C ILE A 124 -6.45 -8.54 16.35
N SER A 125 -7.52 -8.48 15.55
CA SER A 125 -8.53 -9.53 15.53
C SER A 125 -7.97 -10.88 15.04
N HIS A 126 -8.36 -11.95 15.73
CA HIS A 126 -8.15 -13.32 15.26
C HIS A 126 -8.92 -13.61 13.96
N THR A 127 -10.09 -12.97 13.79
CA THR A 127 -11.04 -13.33 12.75
C THR A 127 -10.76 -12.52 11.49
N VAL A 128 -10.37 -13.24 10.43
CA VAL A 128 -10.26 -12.71 9.07
C VAL A 128 -11.14 -13.57 8.19
N GLN A 129 -12.05 -12.95 7.45
CA GLN A 129 -12.98 -13.64 6.56
C GLN A 129 -13.01 -12.98 5.18
N LEU A 130 -13.25 -13.78 4.16
CA LEU A 130 -13.49 -13.28 2.80
C LEU A 130 -14.88 -12.66 2.72
N GLY A 131 -14.94 -11.40 2.27
CA GLY A 131 -16.17 -10.68 2.00
C GLY A 131 -16.62 -10.80 0.54
N GLN A 132 -17.52 -9.89 0.13
CA GLN A 132 -17.91 -9.76 -1.26
C GLN A 132 -16.73 -9.37 -2.15
N GLU A 133 -16.76 -9.85 -3.40
CA GLU A 133 -15.70 -9.63 -4.38
C GLU A 133 -16.22 -8.87 -5.61
N LYS A 134 -15.36 -8.03 -6.20
CA LYS A 134 -15.64 -7.29 -7.42
C LYS A 134 -14.70 -7.74 -8.54
N ASN A 135 -15.24 -7.84 -9.75
CA ASN A 135 -14.47 -8.14 -10.95
C ASN A 135 -14.49 -6.94 -11.88
N ASP A 136 -13.32 -6.43 -12.23
CA ASP A 136 -13.13 -5.39 -13.23
C ASP A 136 -12.25 -5.91 -14.36
N ARG A 137 -12.84 -6.76 -15.22
CA ARG A 137 -12.11 -7.42 -16.31
C ARG A 137 -11.85 -6.50 -17.51
N PHE A 138 -12.52 -5.36 -17.55
CA PHE A 138 -12.50 -4.43 -18.68
C PHE A 138 -11.62 -3.21 -18.41
N TYR A 139 -10.86 -3.22 -17.30
CA TYR A 139 -9.91 -2.17 -16.95
C TYR A 139 -10.60 -0.81 -16.91
N SER A 140 -11.58 -0.63 -16.01
CA SER A 140 -12.42 0.59 -15.99
C SER A 140 -11.64 1.91 -15.86
N HIS A 141 -10.38 1.86 -15.41
CA HIS A 141 -9.45 2.98 -15.32
C HIS A 141 -8.18 2.80 -16.16
N GLY A 142 -8.22 1.95 -17.20
CA GLY A 142 -7.10 1.65 -18.09
C GLY A 142 -6.09 0.65 -17.51
N LYS A 143 -5.07 0.31 -18.31
CA LYS A 143 -4.02 -0.67 -17.92
C LYS A 143 -2.83 -0.07 -17.18
N SER A 144 -2.80 1.26 -17.01
CA SER A 144 -1.74 1.96 -16.31
C SER A 144 -2.35 2.71 -15.14
N LEU A 145 -2.05 2.26 -13.93
CA LEU A 145 -2.62 2.81 -12.70
C LEU A 145 -1.58 3.63 -11.93
N THR A 146 -2.01 4.80 -11.48
CA THR A 146 -1.35 5.60 -10.43
C THR A 146 -2.01 5.37 -9.08
N ARG A 147 -1.37 5.81 -7.98
CA ARG A 147 -1.98 5.81 -6.64
C ARG A 147 -3.34 6.51 -6.60
N LEU A 148 -3.53 7.58 -7.38
CA LEU A 148 -4.81 8.29 -7.48
C LEU A 148 -5.85 7.49 -8.27
N SER A 149 -5.48 6.88 -9.40
CA SER A 149 -6.43 6.05 -10.16
C SER A 149 -6.92 4.83 -9.36
N ILE A 150 -6.09 4.30 -8.46
CA ILE A 150 -6.47 3.22 -7.55
C ILE A 150 -7.60 3.65 -6.61
N GLN A 151 -7.58 4.88 -6.11
CA GLN A 151 -8.69 5.45 -5.33
C GLN A 151 -9.99 5.46 -6.14
N SER A 152 -9.89 5.83 -7.43
CA SER A 152 -11.03 5.81 -8.35
C SER A 152 -11.54 4.39 -8.64
N VAL A 153 -10.65 3.39 -8.74
CA VAL A 153 -11.05 1.97 -8.86
C VAL A 153 -11.86 1.53 -7.63
N ILE A 154 -11.41 1.88 -6.42
CA ILE A 154 -12.16 1.58 -5.19
C ILE A 154 -13.53 2.26 -5.20
N ARG A 155 -13.57 3.56 -5.54
CA ARG A 155 -14.82 4.30 -5.70
C ARG A 155 -15.78 3.56 -6.64
N SER A 156 -15.32 3.21 -7.84
CA SER A 156 -16.13 2.47 -8.82
C SER A 156 -16.61 1.12 -8.30
N ALA A 157 -15.82 0.43 -7.47
CA ALA A 157 -16.21 -0.85 -6.90
C ALA A 157 -17.32 -0.73 -5.84
N VAL A 158 -17.27 0.30 -4.98
CA VAL A 158 -18.28 0.53 -3.91
C VAL A 158 -19.52 1.28 -4.40
N THR A 159 -19.44 2.04 -5.49
CA THR A 159 -20.59 2.75 -6.09
C THR A 159 -21.16 2.07 -7.34
N ALA A 160 -20.69 0.85 -7.67
CA ALA A 160 -21.13 0.15 -8.86
C ALA A 160 -22.65 -0.09 -8.88
N LYS A 161 -23.27 0.14 -10.04
CA LYS A 161 -24.71 -0.12 -10.23
C LYS A 161 -25.11 -1.58 -10.00
N SER A 162 -24.25 -2.52 -10.41
CA SER A 162 -24.47 -3.95 -10.22
C SER A 162 -23.48 -4.48 -9.20
N LYS A 163 -23.98 -5.09 -8.12
CA LYS A 163 -23.16 -5.72 -7.05
C LYS A 163 -22.04 -4.78 -6.55
N PRO A 164 -22.39 -3.62 -5.96
CA PRO A 164 -21.40 -2.79 -5.28
C PRO A 164 -20.79 -3.55 -4.11
N LEU A 165 -19.52 -3.28 -3.80
CA LEU A 165 -18.93 -3.75 -2.55
C LEU A 165 -19.57 -3.00 -1.37
N PRO A 166 -19.83 -3.69 -0.24
CA PRO A 166 -20.44 -3.07 0.92
C PRO A 166 -19.46 -2.10 1.57
N ILE A 167 -19.97 -0.97 2.05
CA ILE A 167 -19.18 0.06 2.71
C ILE A 167 -19.03 -0.30 4.20
N ASN A 168 -17.83 -0.71 4.61
CA ASN A 168 -17.49 -0.98 6.01
C ASN A 168 -16.16 -0.29 6.42
N PRO A 169 -16.21 0.96 6.93
CA PRO A 169 -15.01 1.71 7.33
C PRO A 169 -14.30 1.15 8.56
N ARG A 170 -15.02 0.45 9.44
CA ARG A 170 -14.49 0.00 10.75
C ARG A 170 -13.72 -1.30 10.64
N ASN A 171 -14.27 -2.29 9.94
CA ASN A 171 -13.72 -3.65 9.89
C ASN A 171 -13.55 -4.18 8.45
N GLY A 172 -13.80 -3.34 7.44
CA GLY A 172 -13.66 -3.70 6.03
C GLY A 172 -12.27 -3.37 5.51
N LEU A 173 -11.63 -4.34 4.86
CA LEU A 173 -10.39 -4.17 4.13
C LEU A 173 -10.65 -4.37 2.63
N TYR A 174 -10.32 -3.40 1.81
CA TYR A 174 -10.50 -3.47 0.37
C TYR A 174 -9.16 -3.84 -0.26
N LEU A 175 -9.06 -5.08 -0.74
CA LEU A 175 -7.85 -5.61 -1.34
C LEU A 175 -7.96 -5.51 -2.86
N LEU A 176 -7.28 -4.53 -3.45
CA LEU A 176 -7.18 -4.39 -4.90
C LEU A 176 -6.01 -5.23 -5.41
N LEU A 177 -6.30 -6.18 -6.28
CA LEU A 177 -5.31 -7.06 -6.90
C LEU A 177 -5.32 -6.86 -8.41
N THR A 178 -4.21 -6.40 -8.94
CA THR A 178 -4.02 -6.14 -10.37
C THR A 178 -3.46 -7.36 -11.07
N SER A 179 -3.98 -7.72 -12.25
CA SER A 179 -3.43 -8.82 -13.05
C SER A 179 -2.02 -8.51 -13.56
N ASP A 180 -1.36 -9.54 -14.09
CA ASP A 180 -0.02 -9.46 -14.64
C ASP A 180 0.13 -8.44 -15.79
N ASP A 181 -0.95 -8.21 -16.55
CA ASP A 181 -0.97 -7.29 -17.69
C ASP A 181 -1.36 -5.84 -17.35
N VAL A 182 -1.34 -5.47 -16.06
CA VAL A 182 -1.60 -4.10 -15.58
C VAL A 182 -0.32 -3.51 -15.03
N TYR A 183 0.04 -2.33 -15.53
CA TYR A 183 1.14 -1.52 -15.00
C TYR A 183 0.64 -0.68 -13.83
N VAL A 184 1.37 -0.70 -12.72
CA VAL A 184 1.15 0.21 -11.59
C VAL A 184 2.42 1.01 -11.37
N GLN A 185 2.26 2.33 -11.29
CA GLN A 185 3.36 3.26 -11.06
C GLN A 185 4.18 2.86 -9.80
N ASP A 186 5.50 2.80 -9.95
CA ASP A 186 6.51 2.46 -8.93
C ASP A 186 6.42 1.03 -8.35
N PHE A 187 5.51 0.19 -8.87
CA PHE A 187 5.30 -1.17 -8.39
C PHE A 187 6.39 -2.13 -8.89
N CYS A 188 6.87 -3.00 -8.01
CA CYS A 188 8.03 -3.90 -8.17
C CYS A 188 9.38 -3.23 -8.49
N GLY A 189 9.43 -1.92 -8.72
CA GLY A 189 10.67 -1.15 -8.78
C GLY A 189 11.06 -0.58 -7.41
N GLN A 190 10.08 -0.07 -6.65
CA GLN A 190 10.29 0.56 -5.34
C GLN A 190 9.44 -0.09 -4.25
N VAL A 191 8.24 -0.57 -4.59
CA VAL A 191 7.29 -1.19 -3.65
C VAL A 191 6.62 -2.42 -4.25
N CYS A 192 6.44 -3.49 -3.48
CA CYS A 192 5.72 -4.70 -3.93
C CYS A 192 4.24 -4.71 -3.54
N GLY A 193 3.75 -3.59 -3.00
CA GLY A 193 2.43 -3.42 -2.43
C GLY A 193 2.42 -2.17 -1.55
N PHE A 194 1.22 -1.68 -1.26
CA PHE A 194 1.06 -0.59 -0.30
C PHE A 194 -0.32 -0.65 0.35
N HIS A 195 -0.43 -0.04 1.53
CA HIS A 195 -1.68 0.11 2.26
C HIS A 195 -1.90 1.58 2.63
N TYR A 196 -3.12 2.07 2.46
CA TYR A 196 -3.52 3.43 2.79
C TYR A 196 -5.00 3.47 3.13
N PHE A 197 -5.49 4.65 3.53
CA PHE A 197 -6.92 4.93 3.55
C PHE A 197 -7.36 5.59 2.25
N THR A 198 -8.62 5.39 1.88
CA THR A 198 -9.18 6.16 0.78
C THR A 198 -9.33 7.64 1.12
N PHE A 199 -9.19 8.49 0.11
CA PHE A 199 -9.42 9.92 0.27
C PHE A 199 -10.93 10.22 0.26
N PRO A 200 -11.49 10.88 1.28
CA PRO A 200 -12.91 11.25 1.30
C PRO A 200 -13.30 12.13 0.12
N SER A 201 -12.37 12.95 -0.40
CA SER A 201 -12.60 13.75 -1.61
C SER A 201 -12.85 12.92 -2.87
N ILE A 202 -12.42 11.65 -2.89
CA ILE A 202 -12.59 10.75 -4.04
C ILE A 202 -13.73 9.76 -3.77
N VAL A 203 -13.69 9.06 -2.63
CA VAL A 203 -14.59 7.94 -2.32
C VAL A 203 -15.79 8.38 -1.47
N GLY A 204 -15.73 9.55 -0.84
CA GLY A 204 -16.75 10.04 0.10
C GLY A 204 -16.51 9.64 1.55
N LEU A 205 -15.55 8.75 1.81
CA LEU A 205 -15.23 8.23 3.14
C LEU A 205 -13.83 7.60 3.20
N HIS A 206 -13.35 7.31 4.41
CA HIS A 206 -12.10 6.60 4.66
C HIS A 206 -12.33 5.08 4.74
N LEU A 207 -11.77 4.35 3.78
CA LEU A 207 -11.76 2.89 3.73
C LEU A 207 -10.32 2.39 3.76
N ALA A 208 -10.05 1.35 4.53
CA ALA A 208 -8.73 0.70 4.52
C ALA A 208 -8.53 -0.04 3.19
N LEU A 209 -7.47 0.31 2.48
CA LEU A 209 -7.12 -0.24 1.17
C LEU A 209 -5.75 -0.88 1.22
N CYS A 210 -5.62 -2.07 0.62
CA CYS A 210 -4.34 -2.68 0.26
C CYS A 210 -4.27 -2.91 -1.26
N LEU A 211 -3.17 -2.51 -1.88
CA LEU A 211 -2.83 -2.89 -3.25
C LEU A 211 -1.81 -4.03 -3.23
N GLY A 212 -2.06 -5.07 -4.01
CA GLY A 212 -1.08 -6.09 -4.37
C GLY A 212 -1.19 -6.50 -5.86
N ARG A 213 -0.27 -7.36 -6.29
CA ARG A 213 -0.28 -8.03 -7.59
C ARG A 213 -0.28 -9.54 -7.38
#